data_AF-A0A1V4SMG9-F1
#
_entry.id   AF-A0A1V4SMG9-F1
#
_cell.length_a   1.000
_cell.length_b   1.000
_cell.length_c   1.000
_cell.angle_alpha   90.00
_cell.angle_beta   90.00
_cell.angle_gamma   90.00
#
_symmetry.space_group_name_H-M   'P 1'
#
loop_
_entity.id
_entity.type
_entity.pdbx_description
1 polymer ?
#
loop_
_entity_poly.entity_id
_entity_poly.type
_entity_poly.pdbx_seq_one_letter_code
_entity_poly.pdbx_strand_id
1 'polypeptide(L)'
;MVPQDRESTFEPRIVRKRQKDISAIEDKIIAMYARGLTTRQISDQIEDIYGFEVSEGMVSDIADKLLPEIDAWRKRPLASIYPIVFIDAVHFSVRDNNVIRKLAAYIILGINDSGHKEVLSIQVGENESSKYWLSVLNELKNRGVKDIMVLCAMG
;
A
#
# COMPACT_ATOMS: atom_id res chain seq x y z
N MET A 1 23.16 -7.72 -28.16
CA MET A 1 23.33 -6.36 -28.70
C MET A 1 22.12 -6.07 -29.58
N VAL A 2 21.32 -5.05 -29.29
CA VAL A 2 20.18 -4.68 -30.13
C VAL A 2 20.74 -3.92 -31.34
N PRO A 3 20.43 -4.30 -32.59
CA PRO A 3 20.86 -3.55 -33.77
C PRO A 3 20.36 -2.11 -33.70
N GLN A 4 21.24 -1.14 -33.95
CA GLN A 4 20.92 0.28 -33.89
C GLN A 4 21.26 0.92 -35.25
N ASP A 5 20.36 1.76 -35.74
CA ASP A 5 20.58 2.52 -36.96
C ASP A 5 21.54 3.69 -36.71
N ARG A 6 22.22 4.15 -37.77
CA ARG A 6 23.22 5.21 -37.71
C ARG A 6 22.67 6.54 -37.19
N GLU A 7 21.41 6.84 -37.48
CA GLU A 7 20.73 8.09 -37.07
C GLU A 7 19.93 7.92 -35.76
N SER A 8 19.98 6.75 -35.12
CA SER A 8 19.21 6.42 -33.91
C SER A 8 17.69 6.61 -34.01
N THR A 9 17.15 6.66 -35.22
CA THR A 9 15.72 6.81 -35.54
C THR A 9 14.91 5.51 -35.40
N PHE A 10 15.58 4.36 -35.30
CA PHE A 10 14.91 3.07 -35.18
C PHE A 10 14.31 2.89 -33.78
N GLU A 11 12.99 2.64 -33.74
CA GLU A 11 12.25 2.20 -32.56
C GLU A 11 11.99 0.69 -32.64
N PRO A 12 12.67 -0.13 -31.82
CA PRO A 12 12.45 -1.56 -31.83
C PRO A 12 11.05 -1.89 -31.31
N ARG A 13 10.27 -2.64 -32.11
CA ARG A 13 8.86 -2.96 -31.81
C ARG A 13 8.68 -4.12 -30.82
N ILE A 14 9.65 -5.03 -30.71
CA ILE A 14 9.56 -6.25 -29.88
C ILE A 14 10.12 -6.00 -28.48
N VAL A 15 11.26 -5.30 -28.37
CA VAL A 15 11.86 -4.88 -27.09
C VAL A 15 12.16 -3.40 -27.22
N ARG A 16 11.36 -2.52 -26.61
CA ARG A 16 11.58 -1.07 -26.77
C ARG A 16 12.98 -0.71 -26.29
N LYS A 17 13.56 0.38 -26.82
CA LYS A 17 14.86 0.87 -26.35
C LYS A 17 14.81 1.05 -24.82
N ARG A 18 15.77 0.43 -24.12
CA ARG A 18 15.89 0.40 -22.64
C ARG A 18 14.85 -0.43 -21.90
N GLN A 19 13.99 -1.16 -22.60
CA GLN A 19 13.06 -2.10 -21.97
C GLN A 19 13.80 -3.42 -21.70
N LYS A 20 14.00 -3.73 -20.43
CA LYS A 20 14.23 -5.11 -19.98
C LYS A 20 12.84 -5.64 -19.62
N ASP A 21 12.39 -6.74 -20.20
CA ASP A 21 11.07 -7.28 -19.88
C ASP A 21 11.11 -7.90 -18.47
N ILE A 22 10.78 -7.09 -17.46
CA ILE A 22 10.82 -7.43 -16.03
C ILE A 22 9.44 -7.36 -15.38
N SER A 23 8.36 -7.18 -16.17
CA SER A 23 7.00 -7.02 -15.65
C SER A 23 6.59 -8.17 -14.70
N ALA A 24 6.87 -9.42 -15.10
CA ALA A 24 6.60 -10.60 -14.26
C ALA A 24 7.46 -10.69 -12.98
N ILE A 25 8.59 -9.98 -12.93
CA ILE A 25 9.46 -9.89 -11.74
C ILE A 25 8.93 -8.81 -10.79
N GLU A 26 8.40 -7.70 -11.31
CA GLU A 26 7.80 -6.63 -10.49
C GLU A 26 6.66 -7.15 -9.61
N ASP A 27 5.75 -7.94 -10.19
CA ASP A 27 4.65 -8.57 -9.45
C ASP A 27 5.15 -9.49 -8.32
N LYS A 28 6.26 -10.20 -8.56
CA LYS A 28 6.88 -11.06 -7.55
C LYS A 28 7.55 -10.24 -6.45
N ILE A 29 8.22 -9.16 -6.81
CA ILE A 29 8.81 -8.21 -5.86
C ILE A 29 7.72 -7.63 -4.96
N ILE A 30 6.62 -7.15 -5.54
CA ILE A 30 5.44 -6.66 -4.81
C ILE A 30 4.90 -7.75 -3.87
N ALA A 31 4.73 -8.98 -4.36
CA ALA A 31 4.19 -10.07 -3.56
C ALA A 31 5.14 -10.50 -2.42
N MET A 32 6.46 -10.38 -2.59
CA MET A 32 7.43 -10.62 -1.51
C MET A 32 7.41 -9.48 -0.48
N TYR A 33 7.34 -8.24 -0.94
CA TYR A 33 7.22 -7.07 -0.07
C TYR A 33 5.94 -7.14 0.79
N ALA A 34 4.80 -7.51 0.18
CA ALA A 34 3.53 -7.72 0.88
C ALA A 34 3.57 -8.87 1.91
N ARG A 35 4.49 -9.83 1.76
CA ARG A 35 4.74 -10.90 2.74
C ARG A 35 5.68 -10.48 3.88
N GLY A 36 6.19 -9.25 3.86
CA GLY A 36 7.04 -8.69 4.91
C GLY A 36 8.53 -9.00 4.74
N LEU A 37 8.99 -9.41 3.55
CA LEU A 37 10.42 -9.51 3.28
C LEU A 37 11.04 -8.11 3.21
N THR A 38 12.24 -7.96 3.77
CA THR A 38 13.00 -6.70 3.65
C THR A 38 13.49 -6.49 2.22
N THR A 39 13.79 -5.24 1.84
CA THR A 39 14.38 -4.90 0.54
C THR A 39 15.62 -5.73 0.21
N ARG A 40 16.46 -5.96 1.22
CA ARG A 40 17.64 -6.82 1.13
C ARG A 40 17.29 -8.29 0.92
N GLN A 41 16.36 -8.85 1.69
CA GLN A 41 15.92 -10.24 1.50
C GLN A 41 15.32 -10.45 0.10
N ILE A 42 14.60 -9.45 -0.43
CA ILE A 42 14.05 -9.50 -1.78
C ILE A 42 15.18 -9.49 -2.82
N SER A 43 16.18 -8.62 -2.66
CA SER A 43 17.38 -8.61 -3.51
C SER A 43 18.05 -9.97 -3.55
N ASP A 44 18.35 -10.53 -2.36
CA ASP A 44 19.01 -11.83 -2.22
C ASP A 44 18.18 -12.96 -2.89
N GLN A 45 16.85 -12.97 -2.68
CA GLN A 45 15.97 -13.97 -3.29
C GLN A 45 15.87 -13.86 -4.82
N ILE A 46 15.92 -12.64 -5.37
CA ILE A 46 15.90 -12.47 -6.82
C ILE A 46 17.22 -12.95 -7.43
N GLU A 47 18.36 -12.64 -6.80
CA GLU A 47 19.66 -13.14 -7.26
C GLU A 47 19.72 -14.67 -7.22
N ASP A 48 19.27 -15.28 -6.13
CA ASP A 48 19.27 -16.74 -5.95
C ASP A 48 18.41 -17.48 -7.00
N ILE A 49 17.21 -16.97 -7.28
CA ILE A 49 16.24 -17.65 -8.17
C ILE A 49 16.50 -17.34 -9.64
N TYR A 50 16.92 -16.11 -9.94
CA TYR A 50 16.96 -15.60 -11.31
C TYR A 50 18.37 -15.28 -11.83
N GLY A 51 19.39 -15.29 -10.97
CA GLY A 51 20.79 -15.10 -11.34
C GLY A 51 21.16 -13.66 -11.74
N PHE A 52 20.32 -12.68 -11.40
CA PHE A 52 20.63 -11.26 -11.59
C PHE A 52 20.33 -10.46 -10.32
N GLU A 53 21.13 -9.42 -10.10
CA GLU A 53 21.01 -8.57 -8.92
C GLU A 53 19.94 -7.47 -9.12
N VAL A 54 19.17 -7.20 -8.06
CA VAL A 54 18.24 -6.07 -7.97
C VAL A 54 18.60 -5.25 -6.75
N SER A 55 18.93 -3.98 -6.93
CA SER A 55 19.28 -3.13 -5.78
C SER A 55 18.10 -2.92 -4.84
N GLU A 56 18.36 -2.71 -3.55
CA GLU A 56 17.33 -2.36 -2.56
C GLU A 56 16.53 -1.10 -2.94
N GLY A 57 17.18 -0.15 -3.62
CA GLY A 57 16.55 1.03 -4.18
C GLY A 57 15.54 0.68 -5.28
N MET A 58 15.90 -0.22 -6.20
CA MET A 58 14.98 -0.70 -7.24
C MET A 58 13.78 -1.45 -6.62
N VAL A 59 13.99 -2.23 -5.56
CA VAL A 59 12.88 -2.88 -4.83
C VAL A 59 11.91 -1.83 -4.26
N SER A 60 12.45 -0.78 -3.64
CA SER A 60 11.65 0.34 -3.11
C SER A 60 10.88 1.07 -4.22
N ASP A 61 11.56 1.39 -5.33
CA ASP A 61 10.93 2.06 -6.49
C ASP A 61 9.79 1.23 -7.09
N ILE A 62 9.93 -0.10 -7.11
CA ILE A 62 8.89 -1.01 -7.57
C ILE A 62 7.72 -1.05 -6.58
N ALA A 63 7.99 -1.10 -5.28
CA ALA A 63 6.94 -1.06 -4.26
C ALA A 63 6.16 0.27 -4.29
N ASP A 64 6.83 1.38 -4.56
CA ASP A 64 6.21 2.71 -4.67
C ASP A 64 5.21 2.82 -5.83
N LYS A 65 5.27 1.91 -6.81
CA LYS A 65 4.25 1.82 -7.86
C LYS A 65 2.85 1.49 -7.32
N LEU A 66 2.75 0.97 -6.09
CA LEU A 66 1.48 0.71 -5.41
C LEU A 66 0.84 1.98 -4.81
N LEU A 67 1.58 3.07 -4.66
CA LEU A 67 1.08 4.30 -4.03
C LEU A 67 -0.23 4.82 -4.66
N PRO A 68 -0.39 4.84 -6.01
CA PRO A 68 -1.64 5.24 -6.64
C PRO A 68 -2.81 4.29 -6.33
N GLU A 69 -2.55 2.98 -6.26
CA GLU A 69 -3.57 1.99 -5.91
C GLU A 69 -4.01 2.13 -4.45
N ILE A 70 -3.05 2.37 -3.54
CA ILE A 70 -3.33 2.66 -2.13
C ILE A 70 -4.19 3.92 -2.01
N ASP A 71 -3.85 5.00 -2.73
CA ASP A 71 -4.64 6.24 -2.71
C ASP A 71 -6.06 6.03 -3.28
N ALA A 72 -6.18 5.28 -4.38
CA ALA A 72 -7.47 4.91 -4.95
C ALA A 72 -8.31 4.07 -3.97
N TRP A 73 -7.70 3.09 -3.30
CA TRP A 73 -8.35 2.28 -2.28
C TRP A 73 -8.80 3.12 -1.08
N ARG A 74 -7.98 4.08 -0.62
CA ARG A 74 -8.34 5.00 0.47
C ARG A 74 -9.54 5.89 0.11
N LYS A 75 -9.70 6.23 -1.16
CA LYS A 75 -10.80 7.09 -1.67
C LYS A 75 -12.00 6.31 -2.18
N ARG A 76 -11.95 4.97 -2.17
CA ARG A 76 -13.02 4.13 -2.72
C ARG A 76 -14.36 4.43 -2.03
N PRO A 77 -15.47 4.43 -2.78
CA PRO A 77 -16.80 4.59 -2.19
C PRO A 77 -17.09 3.43 -1.24
N LEU A 78 -17.82 3.73 -0.17
CA LEU A 78 -18.24 2.78 0.86
C LEU A 78 -19.76 2.59 0.81
N ALA A 79 -20.23 1.45 1.33
CA ALA A 79 -21.65 1.21 1.52
C ALA A 79 -22.28 2.28 2.43
N SER A 80 -23.59 2.53 2.26
CA SER A 80 -24.28 3.56 3.04
C SER A 80 -24.52 3.16 4.50
N ILE A 81 -24.55 1.86 4.82
CA ILE A 81 -24.87 1.36 6.14
C ILE A 81 -23.85 0.28 6.53
N TYR A 82 -23.30 0.42 7.73
CA TYR A 82 -22.48 -0.62 8.38
C TYR A 82 -23.08 -0.94 9.75
N PRO A 83 -23.76 -2.09 9.92
CA PRO A 83 -24.33 -2.47 11.20
C PRO A 83 -23.31 -2.47 12.35
N ILE A 84 -22.07 -2.90 12.09
CA ILE A 84 -21.01 -2.96 13.10
C ILE A 84 -19.72 -2.41 12.51
N VAL A 85 -19.06 -1.51 13.25
CA VAL A 85 -17.72 -1.00 12.95
C VAL A 85 -16.81 -1.22 14.15
N PHE A 86 -15.62 -1.75 13.90
CA PHE A 86 -14.55 -1.91 14.88
C PHE A 86 -13.42 -0.94 14.58
N ILE A 87 -12.84 -0.36 15.64
CA ILE A 87 -11.63 0.45 15.57
C ILE A 87 -10.60 -0.20 16.50
N ASP A 88 -9.48 -0.62 15.93
CA ASP A 88 -8.37 -1.23 16.65
C ASP A 88 -7.05 -0.51 16.31
N ALA A 89 -6.05 -0.58 17.18
CA ALA A 89 -4.80 0.14 17.06
C ALA A 89 -3.59 -0.80 17.14
N VAL A 90 -2.73 -0.76 16.12
CA VAL A 90 -1.44 -1.47 16.12
C VAL A 90 -0.32 -0.46 16.29
N HIS A 91 0.50 -0.66 17.33
CA HIS A 91 1.65 0.19 17.62
C HIS A 91 2.90 -0.33 16.91
N PHE A 92 3.63 0.57 16.24
CA PHE A 92 4.88 0.24 15.55
C PHE A 92 5.92 1.35 15.73
N SER A 93 7.19 0.96 15.67
CA SER A 93 8.32 1.88 15.79
C SER A 93 8.75 2.34 14.41
N VAL A 94 8.72 3.65 14.17
CA VAL A 94 9.19 4.27 12.93
C VAL A 94 10.43 5.10 13.23
N ARG A 95 11.42 5.03 12.34
CA ARG A 95 12.56 5.94 12.36
C ARG A 95 12.21 7.19 11.56
N ASP A 96 12.17 8.32 12.24
CA ASP A 96 11.93 9.64 11.66
C ASP A 96 13.08 10.57 12.08
N ASN A 97 13.81 11.14 11.12
CA ASN A 97 14.95 12.04 11.36
C ASN A 97 15.96 11.51 12.41
N ASN A 98 16.36 10.24 12.30
CA ASN A 98 17.23 9.50 13.24
C ASN A 98 16.67 9.31 14.67
N VAL A 99 15.42 9.69 14.92
CA VAL A 99 14.72 9.44 16.18
C VAL A 99 13.72 8.30 15.97
N ILE A 100 13.70 7.33 16.90
CA ILE A 100 12.69 6.28 16.89
C ILE A 100 11.43 6.83 17.57
N ARG A 101 10.34 6.94 16.83
CA ARG A 101 9.01 7.31 17.33
C ARG A 101 8.10 6.09 17.34
N LYS A 102 7.27 5.97 18.36
CA LYS A 102 6.16 5.00 18.36
C LYS A 102 4.96 5.66 17.70
N LEU A 103 4.45 5.05 16.64
CA LEU A 103 3.22 5.45 15.97
C LEU A 103 2.14 4.38 16.19
N ALA A 104 0.88 4.81 16.12
CA ALA A 104 -0.27 3.92 16.09
C ALA A 104 -0.88 3.92 14.68
N ALA A 105 -1.19 2.73 14.17
CA ALA A 105 -2.04 2.53 13.00
C ALA A 105 -3.42 2.11 13.48
N TYR A 106 -4.42 2.97 13.27
CA TYR A 106 -5.81 2.67 13.54
C TYR A 106 -6.43 1.98 12.33
N ILE A 107 -6.92 0.77 12.53
CA ILE A 107 -7.59 -0.05 11.52
C ILE A 107 -9.09 0.02 11.79
N ILE A 108 -9.84 0.51 10.80
CA ILE A 108 -11.29 0.61 10.87
C ILE A 108 -11.89 -0.52 10.05
N LEU A 109 -12.50 -1.50 10.73
CA LEU A 109 -13.10 -2.67 10.11
C LEU A 109 -14.62 -2.58 10.17
N GLY A 110 -15.30 -2.61 9.04
CA GLY A 110 -16.76 -2.61 8.94
C GLY A 110 -17.31 -3.98 8.60
N ILE A 111 -18.51 -4.29 9.10
CA ILE A 111 -19.38 -5.35 8.59
C ILE A 111 -20.51 -4.67 7.84
N ASN A 112 -20.67 -4.97 6.55
CA ASN A 112 -21.75 -4.40 5.75
C ASN A 112 -23.10 -5.11 5.98
N ASP A 113 -24.15 -4.61 5.35
CA ASP A 113 -25.52 -5.15 5.43
C ASP A 113 -25.64 -6.62 4.95
N SER A 114 -24.72 -7.05 4.10
CA SER A 114 -24.62 -8.41 3.58
C SER A 114 -23.80 -9.33 4.49
N GLY A 115 -23.32 -8.84 5.63
CA GLY A 115 -22.51 -9.59 6.60
C GLY A 115 -21.04 -9.75 6.23
N HIS A 116 -20.56 -9.11 5.16
CA HIS A 116 -19.16 -9.17 4.75
C HIS A 116 -18.31 -8.20 5.56
N LYS A 117 -17.16 -8.70 6.03
CA LYS A 117 -16.14 -7.88 6.69
C LYS A 117 -15.26 -7.19 5.65
N GLU A 118 -14.98 -5.92 5.85
CA GLU A 118 -14.01 -5.18 5.04
C GLU A 118 -13.30 -4.09 5.84
N VAL A 119 -12.05 -3.81 5.47
CA VAL A 119 -11.29 -2.68 6.03
C VAL A 119 -11.74 -1.40 5.34
N LEU A 120 -12.31 -0.48 6.11
CA LEU A 120 -12.84 0.80 5.62
C LEU A 120 -11.72 1.82 5.44
N SER A 121 -10.81 1.89 6.41
CA SER A 121 -9.70 2.84 6.42
C SER A 121 -8.58 2.36 7.33
N ILE A 122 -7.36 2.80 7.03
CA ILE A 122 -6.18 2.66 7.88
C ILE A 122 -5.63 4.07 8.08
N GLN A 123 -5.50 4.48 9.34
CA GLN A 123 -5.06 5.83 9.70
C GLN A 123 -3.82 5.73 10.57
N VAL A 124 -2.71 6.34 10.11
CA VAL A 124 -1.48 6.43 10.89
C VAL A 124 -1.43 7.81 11.53
N GLY A 125 -1.28 7.86 12.85
CA GLY A 125 -1.29 9.12 13.59
C GLY A 125 -0.45 9.08 14.86
N GLU A 126 -0.03 10.27 15.29
CA GLU A 126 0.68 10.47 16.55
C GLU A 126 -0.27 10.77 17.71
N ASN A 127 -1.48 11.33 17.44
CA ASN A 127 -2.35 11.90 18.46
C ASN A 127 -3.83 11.48 18.33
N GLU A 128 -4.41 10.97 19.41
CA GLU A 128 -5.82 10.56 19.54
C GLU A 128 -6.78 11.70 19.91
N SER A 129 -6.56 12.90 19.36
CA SER A 129 -7.42 14.04 19.70
C SER A 129 -8.86 13.83 19.19
N SER A 130 -9.84 14.45 19.86
CA SER A 130 -11.24 14.44 19.40
C SER A 130 -11.38 15.01 17.97
N LYS A 131 -10.58 16.02 17.62
CA LYS A 131 -10.54 16.60 16.27
C LYS A 131 -10.03 15.62 15.23
N TYR A 132 -9.05 14.79 15.59
CA TYR A 132 -8.53 13.74 14.72
C TYR A 132 -9.61 12.70 14.42
N TRP A 133 -10.26 12.17 15.44
CA TRP A 133 -11.34 11.19 15.27
C TRP A 133 -12.53 11.75 14.50
N LEU A 134 -12.88 13.02 14.72
CA LEU A 134 -13.91 13.69 13.92
C LEU A 134 -13.51 13.75 12.43
N SER A 135 -12.24 14.01 12.12
CA SER A 135 -11.74 13.99 10.75
C SER A 135 -11.88 12.61 10.11
N VAL A 136 -11.52 11.56 10.85
CA VAL A 136 -11.62 10.17 10.38
C VAL A 136 -13.07 9.77 10.10
N LEU A 137 -14.00 10.08 11.01
CA LEU A 137 -15.42 9.80 10.81
C LEU A 137 -16.02 10.61 9.65
N ASN A 138 -15.58 11.86 9.47
CA ASN A 138 -15.98 12.67 8.32
C ASN A 138 -15.45 12.09 7.00
N GLU A 139 -14.27 11.50 6.97
CA GLU A 139 -13.75 10.80 5.79
C GLU A 139 -14.67 9.63 5.39
N LEU A 140 -15.08 8.80 6.35
CA LEU A 140 -16.01 7.70 6.10
C LEU A 140 -17.36 8.21 5.56
N LYS A 141 -17.87 9.29 6.16
CA LYS A 141 -19.10 9.94 5.71
C LYS A 141 -18.99 10.46 4.28
N ASN A 142 -17.90 11.15 3.95
CA ASN A 142 -17.64 11.69 2.61
C ASN A 142 -17.49 10.59 1.55
N ARG A 143 -17.08 9.38 1.97
CA ARG A 143 -16.98 8.20 1.10
C ARG A 143 -18.30 7.44 0.94
N GLY A 144 -19.38 7.87 1.60
CA GLY A 144 -20.74 7.36 1.38
C GLY A 144 -21.42 6.77 2.62
N VAL A 145 -20.71 6.59 3.73
CA VAL A 145 -21.31 6.05 4.96
C VAL A 145 -22.34 7.04 5.51
N LYS A 146 -23.56 6.56 5.72
CA LYS A 146 -24.68 7.34 6.26
C LYS A 146 -25.04 6.93 7.68
N ASP A 147 -24.93 5.64 7.99
CA ASP A 147 -25.35 5.11 9.28
C ASP A 147 -24.44 3.99 9.79
N ILE A 148 -24.21 3.99 11.10
CA ILE A 148 -23.44 2.99 11.85
C ILE A 148 -24.24 2.68 13.12
N MET A 149 -24.69 1.44 13.27
CA MET A 149 -25.55 1.07 14.40
C MET A 149 -24.74 0.79 15.67
N VAL A 150 -23.62 0.08 15.52
CA VAL A 150 -22.72 -0.26 16.62
C VAL A 150 -21.29 0.12 16.23
N LEU A 151 -20.64 0.89 17.08
CA LEU A 151 -19.22 1.22 16.97
C LEU A 151 -18.49 0.70 18.20
N CYS A 152 -17.53 -0.20 17.99
CA CYS A 152 -16.68 -0.76 19.04
C CYS A 152 -15.26 -0.23 18.83
N ALA A 153 -14.78 0.63 19.73
CA ALA A 153 -13.40 1.08 19.73
C ALA A 153 -12.68 0.47 20.95
N MET A 154 -11.52 -0.15 20.72
CA MET A 154 -10.61 -0.48 21.81
C MET A 154 -9.74 0.75 22.09
N GLY A 155 -9.69 1.16 23.35
CA GLY A 155 -8.83 2.24 23.85
C GLY A 155 -7.73 1.72 24.76
#